data_AF-A0A1F5AER8-F1
#
_entry.id   AF-A0A1F5AER8-F1
#
_cell.length_a   1.000
_cell.length_b   1.000
_cell.length_c   1.000
_cell.angle_alpha   90.00
_cell.angle_beta   90.00
_cell.angle_gamma   90.00
#
_symmetry.space_group_name_H-M   'P 1'
#
loop_
_entity.id
_entity.type
_entity.pdbx_description
1 polymer ?
#
loop_
_entity_poly.entity_id
_entity_poly.type
_entity_poly.pdbx_seq_one_letter_code
_entity_poly.pdbx_strand_id
1 'polypeptide(L)'
;MTLKLWELAGLFLPLLVILFGQLIFVSVISFWPVFRIMGRDYDGAVISTGFLGFMMGTAANAMASMKSLVDRYGRSPRAFLVVPMVGAFFIDFTNALIITVFLNIFK
;
A
#
# COMPACT_ATOMS: atom_id res chain seq x y z
N MET A 1 3.40 -18.85 -19.56
CA MET A 1 1.95 -18.59 -19.40
C MET A 1 1.58 -17.47 -20.36
N THR A 2 0.98 -17.82 -21.50
CA THR A 2 0.54 -16.87 -22.53
C THR A 2 -0.83 -16.31 -22.14
N LEU A 3 -0.84 -15.13 -21.53
CA LEU A 3 -2.07 -14.39 -21.22
C LEU A 3 -2.75 -13.98 -22.53
N LYS A 4 -3.84 -14.69 -22.88
CA LYS A 4 -4.71 -14.34 -24.00
C LYS A 4 -5.59 -13.17 -23.58
N LEU A 5 -5.16 -11.94 -23.88
CA LEU A 5 -5.87 -10.68 -23.57
C LEU A 5 -7.35 -10.66 -24.00
N TRP A 6 -7.72 -11.45 -25.01
CA TRP A 6 -9.10 -11.55 -25.49
C TRP A 6 -10.03 -12.32 -24.52
N GLU A 7 -9.53 -13.29 -23.74
CA GLU A 7 -10.33 -13.94 -22.68
C GLU A 7 -10.58 -12.98 -21.50
N LEU A 8 -9.71 -11.97 -21.33
CA LEU A 8 -9.86 -10.90 -20.34
C LEU A 8 -10.88 -9.83 -20.73
N ALA A 9 -11.22 -9.71 -22.03
CA ALA A 9 -12.14 -8.67 -22.50
C ALA A 9 -13.53 -8.79 -21.86
N GLY A 10 -13.98 -10.03 -21.56
CA GLY A 10 -15.21 -10.28 -20.80
C GLY A 10 -15.10 -9.98 -19.29
N LEU A 11 -13.89 -9.93 -18.74
CA LEU A 11 -13.59 -9.67 -17.33
C LEU A 11 -13.15 -8.21 -17.05
N PHE A 12 -13.04 -7.39 -18.08
CA PHE A 12 -12.61 -6.00 -17.95
C PHE A 12 -13.51 -5.18 -17.03
N LEU A 13 -14.84 -5.34 -17.15
CA LEU A 13 -15.79 -4.61 -16.33
C LEU A 13 -15.67 -4.99 -14.83
N PRO A 14 -15.66 -6.30 -14.45
CA PRO A 14 -15.38 -6.71 -13.07
C PRO A 14 -14.05 -6.18 -12.52
N LEU A 15 -12.97 -6.24 -13.31
CA LEU A 15 -11.64 -5.76 -12.92
C LEU A 15 -11.64 -4.26 -12.62
N LEU A 16 -12.31 -3.46 -13.47
CA LEU A 16 -12.45 -2.03 -13.25
C LEU A 16 -13.21 -1.72 -11.96
N VAL A 17 -14.31 -2.43 -11.70
CA VAL A 17 -15.11 -2.22 -10.48
C VAL A 17 -14.27 -2.51 -9.23
N ILE A 18 -13.50 -3.60 -9.24
CA ILE A 18 -12.61 -3.96 -8.13
C ILE A 18 -11.51 -2.90 -7.95
N LEU A 19 -10.87 -2.47 -9.04
CA LEU A 19 -9.84 -1.42 -8.97
C LEU A 19 -10.38 -0.10 -8.44
N PHE A 20 -11.56 0.32 -8.89
CA PHE A 20 -12.21 1.54 -8.37
C PHE A 20 -12.61 1.39 -6.91
N GLY A 21 -13.18 0.25 -6.53
CA GLY A 21 -13.51 -0.06 -5.14
C GLY A 21 -12.27 -0.02 -4.24
N GLN A 22 -11.18 -0.65 -4.68
CA GLN A 22 -9.88 -0.63 -4.01
C GLN A 22 -9.34 0.80 -3.88
N LEU A 23 -9.33 1.57 -4.98
CA LEU A 23 -8.87 2.96 -4.99
C LEU A 23 -9.61 3.80 -3.94
N ILE A 24 -10.94 3.73 -3.93
CA ILE A 24 -11.78 4.49 -2.99
C ILE A 24 -11.49 4.05 -1.55
N PHE A 25 -11.49 2.74 -1.30
CA PHE A 25 -11.29 2.18 0.04
C PHE A 25 -9.93 2.55 0.62
N VAL A 26 -8.86 2.34 -0.15
CA VAL A 26 -7.48 2.65 0.25
C VAL A 26 -7.31 4.17 0.44
N SER A 27 -7.92 4.99 -0.43
CA SER A 27 -7.88 6.45 -0.28
C SER A 27 -8.55 6.89 1.03
N VAL A 28 -9.77 6.42 1.32
CA VAL A 28 -10.48 6.77 2.56
C VAL A 28 -9.67 6.37 3.80
N ILE A 29 -9.06 5.18 3.78
CA ILE A 29 -8.22 4.69 4.89
C ILE A 29 -6.96 5.53 5.06
N SER A 30 -6.29 5.88 3.96
CA SER A 30 -5.08 6.70 4.00
C SER A 30 -5.38 8.11 4.54
N PHE A 31 -6.44 8.75 4.05
CA PHE A 31 -6.77 10.12 4.46
C PHE A 31 -7.24 10.26 5.91
N TRP A 32 -7.97 9.28 6.43
CA TRP A 32 -8.61 9.42 7.74
C TRP A 32 -7.88 8.61 8.84
N PRO A 33 -8.03 7.28 8.95
CA PRO A 33 -7.46 6.56 10.08
C PRO A 33 -5.93 6.60 10.08
N VAL A 34 -5.27 6.39 8.94
CA VAL A 34 -3.80 6.33 8.91
C VAL A 34 -3.19 7.69 9.26
N PHE A 35 -3.65 8.77 8.63
CA PHE A 35 -3.16 10.11 8.92
C PHE A 35 -3.41 10.53 10.39
N ARG A 36 -4.55 10.14 10.98
CA ARG A 36 -4.85 10.44 12.39
C ARG A 36 -4.00 9.63 13.36
N ILE A 37 -3.75 8.34 13.08
CA ILE A 37 -2.95 7.47 13.94
C ILE A 37 -1.48 7.90 13.93
N MET A 38 -0.99 8.38 12.79
CA MET A 38 0.41 8.82 12.63
C MET A 38 0.73 10.18 13.25
N GLY A 39 -0.18 10.78 14.04
CA GLY A 39 0.10 12.01 14.80
C GLY A 39 -0.33 13.31 14.12
N ARG A 40 -0.92 13.25 12.91
CA ARG A 40 -1.40 14.42 12.14
C ARG A 40 -0.34 15.48 11.86
N ASP A 41 0.93 15.10 11.86
CA ASP A 41 2.06 15.96 11.52
C ASP A 41 2.48 15.75 10.05
N TYR A 42 3.49 16.52 9.62
CA TYR A 42 4.03 16.41 8.27
C TYR A 42 4.60 15.01 8.00
N ASP A 43 5.30 14.43 8.97
CA ASP A 43 5.83 13.06 8.86
C ASP A 43 4.67 12.06 8.69
N GLY A 44 3.57 12.20 9.43
CA GLY A 44 2.36 11.41 9.26
C GLY A 44 1.68 11.57 7.91
N ALA A 45 1.73 12.76 7.30
CA ALA A 45 1.25 12.98 5.93
C ALA A 45 2.12 12.24 4.89
N VAL A 46 3.45 12.29 5.05
CA VAL A 46 4.38 11.55 4.19
C VAL A 46 4.20 10.05 4.38
N ILE A 47 4.09 9.56 5.61
CA ILE A 47 3.84 8.14 5.92
C ILE A 47 2.52 7.67 5.30
N SER A 48 1.44 8.46 5.43
CA SER A 48 0.15 8.11 4.85
C SER A 48 0.20 8.06 3.32
N THR A 49 0.93 8.97 2.69
CA THR A 49 1.18 8.94 1.24
C THR A 49 1.97 7.69 0.82
N GLY A 50 2.96 7.30 1.63
CA GLY A 50 3.69 6.04 1.44
C GLY A 50 2.78 4.81 1.57
N PHE A 51 1.89 4.80 2.55
CA PHE A 51 0.90 3.74 2.74
C PHE A 51 -0.04 3.61 1.52
N LEU A 52 -0.56 4.72 1.02
CA LEU A 52 -1.39 4.75 -0.20
C LEU A 52 -0.61 4.18 -1.40
N GLY A 53 0.62 4.64 -1.61
CA GLY A 53 1.46 4.18 -2.72
C GLY A 53 1.81 2.69 -2.62
N PHE A 54 1.99 2.17 -1.41
CA PHE A 54 2.23 0.75 -1.17
C PHE A 54 1.00 -0.09 -1.52
N MET A 55 -0.19 0.29 -1.03
CA MET A 55 -1.44 -0.45 -1.24
C MET A 55 -1.92 -0.44 -2.69
N MET A 56 -1.50 0.54 -3.48
CA MET A 56 -1.77 0.63 -4.92
C MET A 56 -0.72 -0.06 -5.80
N GLY A 57 0.35 -0.60 -5.22
CA GLY A 57 1.43 -1.19 -5.98
C GLY A 57 2.46 -1.91 -5.11
N THR A 58 3.67 -1.36 -5.03
CA THR A 58 4.80 -1.96 -4.32
C THR A 58 5.53 -0.94 -3.47
N ALA A 59 6.52 -1.40 -2.70
CA ALA A 59 7.42 -0.52 -1.95
C ALA A 59 8.08 0.57 -2.82
N ALA A 60 8.39 0.29 -4.09
CA ALA A 60 8.94 1.29 -5.00
C ALA A 60 7.95 2.43 -5.29
N ASN A 61 6.66 2.09 -5.45
CA ASN A 61 5.60 3.07 -5.67
C ASN A 61 5.35 3.92 -4.42
N ALA A 62 5.41 3.32 -3.23
CA ALA A 62 5.37 4.04 -1.95
C ALA A 62 6.47 5.09 -1.87
N MET A 63 7.71 4.71 -2.17
CA MET A 63 8.87 5.61 -2.15
C MET A 63 8.75 6.74 -3.16
N ALA A 64 8.28 6.45 -4.38
CA ALA A 64 8.03 7.47 -5.40
C ALA A 64 6.95 8.48 -4.95
N SER A 65 5.87 7.98 -4.36
CA SER A 65 4.77 8.81 -3.84
C SER A 65 5.25 9.73 -2.71
N MET A 66 5.97 9.19 -1.72
CA MET A 66 6.56 9.97 -0.63
C MET A 66 7.56 11.01 -1.14
N LYS A 67 8.36 10.66 -2.16
CA LYS A 67 9.34 11.56 -2.74
C LYS A 67 8.67 12.76 -3.40
N SER A 68 7.55 12.56 -4.07
CA SER A 68 6.77 13.67 -4.66
C SER A 68 6.32 14.71 -3.63
N LEU A 69 6.04 14.28 -2.39
CA LEU A 69 5.68 15.16 -1.28
C LEU A 69 6.92 15.84 -0.68
N VAL A 70 7.98 15.08 -0.44
CA VAL A 70 9.23 15.58 0.11
C VAL A 70 9.93 16.61 -0.80
N ASP A 71 9.86 16.41 -2.11
CA ASP A 71 10.45 17.33 -3.10
C ASP A 71 9.72 18.69 -3.10
N ARG A 72 8.46 18.75 -2.65
CA ARG A 72 7.66 20.00 -2.58
C ARG A 72 7.64 20.65 -1.20
N TYR A 73 7.57 19.86 -0.13
CA TYR A 73 7.27 20.35 1.22
C TYR A 73 8.42 20.17 2.22
N GLY A 74 9.53 19.56 1.82
CA GLY A 74 10.72 19.39 2.63
C GLY A 74 10.98 17.95 3.08
N ARG A 75 12.18 17.69 3.61
CA ARG A 75 12.66 16.34 3.91
C ARG A 75 11.94 15.73 5.11
N SER A 76 11.51 14.47 4.99
CA SER A 76 11.03 13.63 6.10
C SER A 76 11.86 12.34 6.21
N PRO A 77 13.01 12.37 6.90
CA PRO A 77 13.86 11.18 7.05
C PRO A 77 13.19 10.06 7.84
N ARG A 78 12.33 10.40 8.80
CA ARG A 78 11.62 9.43 9.64
C ARG A 78 10.65 8.58 8.81
N ALA A 79 9.86 9.19 7.94
CA ALA A 79 8.93 8.48 7.07
C ALA A 79 9.66 7.52 6.12
N PHE A 80 10.78 7.97 5.54
CA PHE A 80 11.60 7.17 4.62
C PHE A 80 12.34 6.00 5.28
N LEU A 81 12.52 6.01 6.60
CA LEU A 81 13.03 4.87 7.36
C LEU A 81 11.90 3.89 7.73
N VAL A 82 10.80 4.41 8.28
CA VAL A 82 9.72 3.59 8.83
C VAL A 82 8.94 2.87 7.74
N VAL A 83 8.54 3.57 6.67
CA VAL A 83 7.66 2.99 5.64
C VAL A 83 8.28 1.80 4.92
N PRO A 84 9.55 1.82 4.47
CA PRO A 84 10.16 0.65 3.84
C PRO A 84 10.42 -0.50 4.81
N MET A 85 10.86 -0.22 6.04
CA MET A 85 11.08 -1.28 7.03
C MET A 85 9.77 -2.03 7.35
N VAL A 86 8.67 -1.30 7.52
CA VAL A 86 7.36 -1.91 7.77
C VAL A 86 6.81 -2.55 6.50
N GLY A 87 6.77 -1.82 5.39
CA GLY A 87 6.12 -2.24 4.15
C GLY A 87 6.85 -3.33 3.39
N ALA A 88 8.18 -3.34 3.37
CA ALA A 88 8.93 -4.32 2.60
C ALA A 88 9.41 -5.50 3.44
N PHE A 89 9.80 -5.28 4.70
CA PHE A 89 10.44 -6.32 5.50
C PHE A 89 9.47 -6.98 6.48
N PHE A 90 8.81 -6.22 7.35
CA PHE A 90 7.93 -6.79 8.38
C PHE A 90 6.67 -7.46 7.79
N ILE A 91 6.19 -6.98 6.64
CA ILE A 91 5.05 -7.62 5.95
C ILE A 91 5.39 -9.06 5.56
N ASP A 92 6.60 -9.34 5.07
CA ASP A 92 6.97 -10.70 4.65
C ASP A 92 7.00 -11.68 5.83
N PHE A 93 7.59 -11.26 6.96
CA PHE A 93 7.55 -12.07 8.19
C PHE A 93 6.14 -12.32 8.69
N THR A 94 5.32 -11.27 8.72
CA THR A 94 3.94 -11.36 9.18
C THR A 94 3.13 -12.27 8.27
N ASN A 95 3.31 -12.15 6.95
CA ASN A 95 2.63 -12.98 5.97
C ASN A 95 3.04 -14.45 6.10
N ALA A 96 4.34 -14.74 6.22
CA ALA A 96 4.83 -16.09 6.45
C ALA A 96 4.25 -16.72 7.73
N LEU A 97 4.19 -15.94 8.82
CA LEU A 97 3.59 -16.38 10.08
C LEU A 97 2.09 -16.65 9.93
N ILE A 98 1.33 -15.72 9.37
CA ILE A 98 -0.12 -15.87 9.16
C ILE A 98 -0.39 -17.09 8.30
N ILE A 99 0.27 -17.23 7.15
CA ILE A 99 0.09 -18.40 6.26
C ILE A 99 0.39 -19.69 7.01
N THR A 100 1.50 -19.76 7.73
CA THR A 100 1.90 -20.96 8.50
C THR A 100 0.89 -21.30 9.59
N VAL A 101 0.36 -20.30 10.30
CA VAL A 101 -0.66 -20.48 11.33
C VAL A 101 -1.96 -20.99 10.71
N PHE A 102 -2.44 -20.37 9.64
CA PHE A 102 -3.66 -20.82 8.95
C PHE A 102 -3.50 -22.24 8.40
N LEU A 103 -2.35 -22.57 7.80
CA LEU A 103 -2.08 -23.93 7.31
C LEU A 103 -2.07 -24.99 8.42
N ASN A 104 -1.62 -24.63 9.63
CA ASN A 104 -1.59 -25.57 10.75
C ASN A 104 -2.92 -25.66 11.51
N ILE A 105 -3.71 -24.58 11.56
CA ILE A 105 -5.03 -24.56 12.21
C ILE A 105 -6.10 -25.22 11.32
N PHE A 106 -6.07 -24.97 10.02
CA PHE A 106 -7.03 -25.54 9.04
C PHE A 106 -6.54 -26.87 8.43
N LYS A 107 -5.65 -27.57 9.14
CA LYS A 107 -5.18 -28.90 8.79
C LYS A 107 -6.21 -29.96 9.18
#